data_AF-A0A958MA23-F1
#
_entry.id   AF-A0A958MA23-F1
#
_cell.length_a   1.000
_cell.length_b   1.000
_cell.length_c   1.000
_cell.angle_alpha   90.00
_cell.angle_beta   90.00
_cell.angle_gamma   90.00
#
_symmetry.space_group_name_H-M   'P 1'
#
loop_
_entity.id
_entity.type
_entity.pdbx_description
1 polymer ?
#
loop_
_entity_poly.entity_id
_entity_poly.type
_entity_poly.pdbx_seq_one_letter_code
_entity_poly.pdbx_strand_id
1 'polypeptide(L)'
;IGLRALFQQKINIQSAIFFFFLLMAIEFAVLWSSDAPFVRRANIFMPAVALLAAFGWAQIRASRRRGWGIVMVLYTLGLCIVSQSNAWWDTRYEAREYLNEEQRDRRIKYGSYAYAVGMPPGITLSEEEELLVLHEAAYSRYWRSFTTPFRIPQCCGEVYHCGEQDCQKIQDIVAGKHPNYRLLKRFRTREYFPERILFKRYLGNYETFLGDVLILEKVR
;
A
#
# COMPACT_ATOMS: atom_id res chain seq x y z
N ILE A 1 -31.82 43.28 23.48
CA ILE A 1 -30.67 43.51 22.56
C ILE A 1 -29.56 42.56 23.02
N GLY A 2 -29.15 41.47 22.38
CA GLY A 2 -29.48 40.86 21.10
C GLY A 2 -28.70 39.54 20.95
N LEU A 3 -29.08 38.48 21.68
CA LEU A 3 -28.56 37.12 21.42
C LEU A 3 -29.03 36.59 20.06
N ARG A 4 -30.20 37.06 19.57
CA ARG A 4 -30.66 36.87 18.18
C ARG A 4 -29.82 37.65 17.15
N ALA A 5 -29.15 38.74 17.55
CA ALA A 5 -28.30 39.51 16.64
C ALA A 5 -26.94 38.85 16.41
N LEU A 6 -26.41 38.12 17.41
CA LEU A 6 -25.21 37.30 17.26
C LEU A 6 -25.41 36.10 16.31
N PHE A 7 -26.62 35.55 16.22
CA PHE A 7 -26.95 34.46 15.30
C PHE A 7 -27.48 34.90 13.93
N GLN A 8 -27.59 36.20 13.68
CA GLN A 8 -27.98 36.77 12.38
C GLN A 8 -26.78 37.17 11.51
N GLN A 9 -25.56 36.90 11.97
CA GLN A 9 -24.41 36.96 11.09
C GLN A 9 -24.59 35.83 10.07
N LYS A 10 -25.05 36.17 8.86
CA LYS A 10 -24.99 35.27 7.70
C LYS A 10 -23.54 34.86 7.59
N ILE A 11 -23.19 33.72 8.17
CA ILE A 11 -21.93 33.05 7.90
C ILE A 11 -21.94 32.92 6.39
N ASN A 12 -21.05 33.66 5.74
CA ASN A 12 -20.89 33.55 4.31
C ASN A 12 -20.42 32.12 4.09
N ILE A 13 -21.34 31.25 3.67
CA ILE A 13 -21.10 29.82 3.48
C ILE A 13 -19.88 29.63 2.56
N GLN A 14 -19.67 30.55 1.60
CA GLN A 14 -18.47 30.54 0.76
C GLN A 14 -17.19 30.77 1.56
N SER A 15 -17.18 31.73 2.49
CA SER A 15 -16.04 31.97 3.38
C SER A 15 -15.79 30.78 4.30
N ALA A 16 -16.85 30.17 4.86
CA ALA A 16 -16.71 28.98 5.71
C ALA A 16 -16.14 27.78 4.94
N ILE A 17 -16.63 27.52 3.72
CA ILE A 17 -16.10 26.49 2.84
C ILE A 17 -14.65 26.78 2.48
N PHE A 18 -14.31 28.03 2.16
CA PHE A 18 -12.95 28.44 1.83
C PHE A 18 -11.99 28.22 3.01
N PHE A 19 -12.35 28.66 4.22
CA PHE A 19 -11.54 28.45 5.42
C PHE A 19 -11.38 26.97 5.76
N PHE A 20 -12.45 26.19 5.61
CA PHE A 20 -12.40 24.75 5.81
C PHE A 20 -11.45 24.07 4.79
N PHE A 21 -11.56 24.43 3.51
CA PHE A 21 -10.65 23.94 2.48
C PHE A 21 -9.19 24.34 2.75
N LEU A 22 -8.96 25.60 3.15
CA LEU A 22 -7.64 26.10 3.50
C LEU A 22 -7.03 25.34 4.67
N LEU A 23 -7.81 25.12 5.74
CA LEU A 23 -7.39 24.33 6.90
C LEU A 23 -7.02 22.90 6.49
N MET A 24 -7.86 22.26 5.68
CA MET A 24 -7.62 20.92 5.15
C MET A 24 -6.35 20.85 4.29
N ALA A 25 -6.10 21.86 3.45
CA ALA A 25 -4.92 21.94 2.59
C ALA A 25 -3.64 22.15 3.40
N ILE A 26 -3.68 23.02 4.41
CA ILE A 26 -2.55 23.26 5.32
C ILE A 26 -2.23 21.99 6.09
N GLU A 27 -3.24 21.35 6.69
CA GLU A 27 -3.04 20.10 7.42
C GLU A 27 -2.51 19.00 6.49
N PHE A 28 -3.02 18.90 5.25
CA PHE A 28 -2.49 17.95 4.27
C PHE A 28 -1.02 18.22 3.97
N ALA A 29 -0.62 19.48 3.77
CA ALA A 29 0.77 19.86 3.50
C ALA A 29 1.69 19.56 4.69
N VAL A 30 1.24 19.87 5.91
CA VAL A 30 1.97 19.55 7.15
C VAL A 30 2.14 18.04 7.29
N LEU A 31 1.06 17.28 7.13
CA LEU A 31 1.11 15.83 7.22
C LEU A 31 1.95 15.19 6.12
N TRP A 32 1.92 15.73 4.90
CA TRP A 32 2.74 15.29 3.77
C TRP A 32 4.23 15.53 4.02
N SER A 33 4.58 16.66 4.66
CA SER A 33 5.96 16.99 5.02
C SER A 33 6.50 16.20 6.22
N SER A 34 5.64 15.46 6.93
CA SER A 34 6.03 14.70 8.11
C SER A 34 6.47 13.28 7.73
N ASP A 35 7.65 12.87 8.20
CA ASP A 35 8.33 11.59 7.89
C ASP A 35 7.63 10.32 8.43
N ALA A 36 6.40 10.47 8.95
CA ALA A 36 5.59 9.42 9.51
C ALA A 36 4.63 8.84 8.46
N PRO A 37 4.09 7.61 8.64
CA PRO A 37 3.20 6.99 7.65
C PRO A 37 1.95 7.85 7.41
N PHE A 38 2.00 8.63 6.32
CA PHE A 38 1.01 9.59 5.86
C PHE A 38 -0.42 9.03 5.89
N VAL A 39 -0.57 7.74 5.54
CA VAL A 39 -1.84 7.01 5.49
C VAL A 39 -2.58 7.04 6.82
N ARG A 40 -1.89 6.93 7.97
CA ARG A 40 -2.56 6.94 9.28
C ARG A 40 -3.08 8.32 9.66
N ARG A 41 -2.41 9.37 9.20
CA ARG A 41 -2.75 10.76 9.53
C ARG A 41 -3.80 11.34 8.59
N ALA A 42 -3.91 10.80 7.36
CA ALA A 42 -4.97 11.17 6.42
C ALA A 42 -6.39 10.84 6.91
N ASN A 43 -6.54 9.98 7.92
CA ASN A 43 -7.85 9.61 8.47
C ASN A 43 -8.64 10.80 9.07
N ILE A 44 -7.95 11.84 9.55
CA ILE A 44 -8.62 13.05 10.07
C ILE A 44 -9.45 13.77 8.99
N PHE A 45 -9.09 13.57 7.72
CA PHE A 45 -9.76 14.16 6.57
C PHE A 45 -10.99 13.38 6.11
N MET A 46 -11.19 12.14 6.57
CA MET A 46 -12.28 11.29 6.09
C MET A 46 -13.67 11.90 6.31
N PRO A 47 -13.99 12.54 7.45
CA PRO A 47 -15.28 13.22 7.63
C PRO A 47 -15.50 14.35 6.60
N ALA A 48 -14.46 15.13 6.31
CA ALA A 48 -14.50 16.21 5.33
C ALA A 48 -14.78 15.67 3.91
N VAL A 49 -14.05 14.62 3.53
CA VAL A 49 -14.23 13.93 2.25
C VAL A 49 -15.63 13.34 2.13
N ALA A 50 -16.17 12.76 3.21
CA ALA A 50 -17.52 12.22 3.25
C ALA A 50 -18.59 13.31 3.05
N LEU A 51 -18.45 14.48 3.70
CA LEU A 51 -19.36 15.61 3.51
C LEU A 51 -19.32 16.15 2.08
N LEU A 52 -18.12 16.29 1.50
CA LEU A 52 -17.96 16.71 0.10
C LEU A 52 -18.56 15.70 -0.87
N ALA A 53 -18.37 14.40 -0.61
CA ALA A 53 -18.97 13.33 -1.41
C ALA A 53 -20.50 13.35 -1.31
N ALA A 54 -21.06 13.55 -0.11
CA ALA A 54 -22.50 13.64 0.10
C ALA A 54 -23.11 14.86 -0.62
N PHE A 55 -22.44 16.01 -0.54
CA PHE A 55 -22.85 17.22 -1.27
C PHE A 55 -22.81 16.99 -2.79
N GLY A 56 -21.71 16.44 -3.32
CA GLY A 56 -21.57 16.10 -4.73
C GLY A 56 -22.64 15.12 -5.21
N TRP A 57 -22.95 14.10 -4.39
CA TRP A 57 -24.03 13.15 -4.67
C TRP A 57 -25.39 13.83 -4.76
N ALA A 58 -25.72 14.74 -3.83
CA ALA A 58 -26.98 15.48 -3.85
C ALA A 58 -27.16 16.27 -5.15
N GLN A 59 -26.09 16.93 -5.62
CA GLN A 59 -26.10 17.68 -6.89
C GLN A 59 -26.27 16.75 -8.09
N ILE A 60 -25.56 15.62 -8.14
CA ILE A 60 -25.64 14.67 -9.26
C ILE A 60 -27.01 14.01 -9.32
N ARG A 61 -27.59 13.65 -8.16
CA ARG A 61 -28.91 13.03 -8.05
C ARG A 61 -30.03 13.94 -8.58
N ALA A 62 -29.91 15.26 -8.35
CA ALA A 62 -30.87 16.25 -8.86
C ALA A 62 -30.69 16.56 -10.37
N SER A 63 -29.58 16.12 -10.97
CA SER A 63 -29.24 16.39 -12.37
C SER A 63 -29.65 15.25 -13.31
N ARG A 64 -29.65 15.52 -14.62
CA ARG A 64 -29.77 14.49 -15.67
C ARG A 64 -28.60 13.48 -15.66
N ARG A 65 -27.54 13.70 -14.87
CA ARG A 65 -26.35 12.85 -14.77
C ARG A 65 -26.45 11.77 -13.67
N ARG A 66 -27.65 11.50 -13.12
CA ARG A 66 -27.84 10.48 -12.08
C ARG A 66 -27.21 9.12 -12.41
N GLY A 67 -27.22 8.71 -13.69
CA GLY A 67 -26.55 7.48 -14.14
C GLY A 67 -25.06 7.44 -13.83
N TRP A 68 -24.34 8.55 -14.07
CA TRP A 68 -22.92 8.68 -13.70
C TRP A 68 -22.69 8.61 -12.20
N GLY A 69 -23.63 9.12 -11.40
CA GLY A 69 -23.61 8.93 -9.95
C GLY A 69 -23.60 7.45 -9.59
N ILE A 70 -24.53 6.67 -10.14
CA ILE A 70 -24.62 5.23 -9.85
C ILE A 70 -23.31 4.52 -10.24
N VAL A 71 -22.75 4.85 -11.41
CA VAL A 71 -21.45 4.31 -11.85
C VAL A 71 -20.36 4.62 -10.82
N MET A 72 -20.27 5.85 -10.33
CA MET A 72 -19.27 6.20 -9.30
C MET A 72 -19.47 5.43 -7.99
N VAL A 73 -20.71 5.27 -7.53
CA VAL A 73 -21.00 4.49 -6.31
C VAL A 73 -20.59 3.03 -6.49
N LEU A 74 -20.97 2.41 -7.60
CA LEU A 74 -20.59 1.04 -7.92
C LEU A 74 -19.08 0.89 -8.06
N TYR A 75 -18.42 1.87 -8.67
CA TYR A 75 -16.97 1.92 -8.80
C TYR A 75 -16.28 1.99 -7.44
N THR A 76 -16.70 2.91 -6.55
CA THR A 76 -16.18 3.02 -5.19
C THR A 76 -16.42 1.75 -4.39
N LEU A 77 -17.61 1.17 -4.46
CA LEU A 77 -17.92 -0.09 -3.78
C LEU A 77 -17.03 -1.23 -4.30
N GLY A 78 -16.86 -1.33 -5.62
CA GLY A 78 -15.96 -2.30 -6.22
C GLY A 78 -14.52 -2.12 -5.76
N LEU A 79 -14.03 -0.88 -5.69
CA LEU A 79 -12.69 -0.56 -5.19
C LEU A 79 -12.54 -0.98 -3.72
N CYS A 80 -13.55 -0.73 -2.88
CA CYS A 80 -13.56 -1.19 -1.49
C CYS A 80 -13.51 -2.72 -1.41
N ILE A 81 -14.34 -3.42 -2.18
CA ILE A 81 -14.37 -4.89 -2.21
C ILE A 81 -13.02 -5.46 -2.65
N VAL A 82 -12.41 -4.92 -3.71
CA VAL A 82 -11.10 -5.36 -4.19
C VAL A 82 -10.01 -5.08 -3.15
N SER A 83 -10.06 -3.94 -2.47
CA SER A 83 -9.10 -3.63 -1.40
C SER A 83 -9.18 -4.64 -0.24
N GLN A 84 -10.39 -5.03 0.17
CA GLN A 84 -10.58 -6.04 1.21
C GLN A 84 -10.30 -7.47 0.72
N SER A 85 -10.48 -7.72 -0.58
CA SER A 85 -10.24 -9.03 -1.19
C SER A 85 -8.81 -9.52 -0.94
N ASN A 86 -7.81 -8.65 -1.03
CA ASN A 86 -6.41 -9.02 -0.79
C ASN A 86 -6.15 -9.40 0.68
N ALA A 87 -6.98 -8.97 1.62
CA ALA A 87 -6.91 -9.42 3.01
C ALA A 87 -7.56 -10.81 3.20
N TRP A 88 -8.64 -11.09 2.47
CA TRP A 88 -9.29 -12.42 2.49
C TRP A 88 -8.45 -13.47 1.77
N TRP A 89 -7.81 -13.08 0.66
CA TRP A 89 -6.93 -13.91 -0.15
C TRP A 89 -5.48 -13.44 -0.03
N ASP A 90 -4.98 -13.43 1.20
CA ASP A 90 -3.59 -13.07 1.48
C ASP A 90 -2.64 -14.06 0.78
N THR A 91 -1.73 -13.52 -0.03
CA THR A 91 -0.74 -14.28 -0.81
C THR A 91 0.18 -15.13 0.07
N ARG A 92 0.34 -14.79 1.35
CA ARG A 92 1.10 -15.59 2.31
C ARG A 92 0.43 -16.93 2.60
N TYR A 93 -0.89 -17.02 2.55
CA TYR A 93 -1.57 -18.31 2.73
C TYR A 93 -1.39 -19.23 1.53
N GLU A 94 -1.42 -18.68 0.31
CA GLU A 94 -1.10 -19.45 -0.91
C GLU A 94 0.38 -19.90 -0.87
N ALA A 95 1.29 -19.02 -0.45
CA ALA A 95 2.71 -19.38 -0.26
C ALA A 95 2.91 -20.44 0.82
N ARG A 96 2.15 -20.39 1.92
CA ARG A 96 2.19 -21.39 2.99
C ARG A 96 1.80 -22.76 2.48
N GLU A 97 0.72 -22.86 1.71
CA GLU A 97 0.26 -24.12 1.13
C GLU A 97 1.33 -24.71 0.21
N TYR A 98 1.86 -23.90 -0.71
CA TYR A 98 2.97 -24.30 -1.57
C TYR A 98 4.21 -24.78 -0.81
N LEU A 99 4.62 -24.05 0.24
CA LEU A 99 5.78 -24.42 1.05
C LEU A 99 5.57 -25.71 1.85
N ASN A 100 4.37 -25.92 2.39
CA ASN A 100 4.04 -27.12 3.15
C ASN A 100 3.87 -28.37 2.28
N GLU A 101 3.40 -28.21 1.05
CA GLU A 101 3.14 -29.32 0.13
C GLU A 101 4.39 -29.70 -0.68
N GLU A 102 5.10 -28.71 -1.23
CA GLU A 102 6.18 -28.97 -2.19
C GLU A 102 7.59 -28.79 -1.61
N GLN A 103 7.77 -28.02 -0.54
CA GLN A 103 9.10 -27.55 -0.10
C GLN A 103 9.34 -27.73 1.41
N ARG A 104 8.60 -28.62 2.07
CA ARG A 104 8.50 -28.70 3.54
C ARG A 104 9.83 -28.92 4.25
N ASP A 105 10.71 -29.71 3.64
CA ASP A 105 11.98 -30.15 4.26
C ASP A 105 13.17 -29.24 3.90
N ARG A 106 12.93 -28.16 3.15
CA ARG A 106 13.99 -27.24 2.73
C ARG A 106 14.30 -26.22 3.80
N ARG A 107 15.53 -25.70 3.78
CA ARG A 107 15.98 -24.62 4.67
C ARG A 107 15.48 -23.27 4.15
N ILE A 108 14.46 -22.72 4.82
CA ILE A 108 13.77 -21.50 4.39
C ILE A 108 14.19 -20.29 5.22
N LYS A 109 14.66 -19.23 4.57
CA LYS A 109 14.84 -17.90 5.16
C LYS A 109 13.69 -16.99 4.78
N TYR A 110 13.03 -16.40 5.77
CA TYR A 110 11.95 -15.44 5.55
C TYR A 110 12.47 -14.01 5.67
N GLY A 111 12.17 -13.19 4.67
CA GLY A 111 12.29 -11.74 4.78
C GLY A 111 11.22 -11.16 5.70
N SER A 112 11.36 -9.88 6.07
CA SER A 112 10.37 -9.20 6.89
C SER A 112 8.96 -9.33 6.30
N TYR A 113 7.96 -9.53 7.15
CA TYR A 113 6.55 -9.69 6.77
C TYR A 113 6.19 -10.92 5.90
N ALA A 114 7.16 -11.74 5.49
CA ALA A 114 6.91 -12.91 4.66
C ALA A 114 6.31 -14.10 5.42
N TYR A 115 6.66 -14.24 6.70
CA TYR A 115 6.16 -15.33 7.53
C TYR A 115 4.67 -15.15 7.87
N ALA A 116 3.92 -16.24 7.82
CA ALA A 116 2.53 -16.33 8.30
C ALA A 116 2.34 -17.59 9.16
N VAL A 117 1.30 -17.58 9.99
CA VAL A 117 1.00 -18.72 10.88
C VAL A 117 0.77 -19.99 10.07
N GLY A 118 1.46 -21.06 10.46
CA GLY A 118 1.39 -22.37 9.81
C GLY A 118 2.34 -22.55 8.62
N MET A 119 3.22 -21.59 8.33
CA MET A 119 4.35 -21.83 7.43
C MET A 119 5.40 -22.74 8.08
N PRO A 120 6.21 -23.49 7.29
CA PRO A 120 7.33 -24.24 7.83
C PRO A 120 8.28 -23.34 8.64
N PRO A 121 8.94 -23.88 9.68
CA PRO A 121 9.86 -23.10 10.50
C PRO A 121 10.96 -22.49 9.64
N GLY A 122 11.26 -21.21 9.91
CA GLY A 122 12.38 -20.53 9.28
C GLY A 122 13.70 -20.91 9.93
N ILE A 123 14.78 -20.84 9.16
CA ILE A 123 16.13 -21.00 9.68
C ILE A 123 16.62 -19.72 10.35
N THR A 124 17.63 -19.86 11.21
CA THR A 124 18.30 -18.72 11.86
C THR A 124 19.23 -17.97 10.88
N LEU A 125 19.63 -16.75 11.23
CA LEU A 125 20.49 -15.91 10.37
C LEU A 125 21.87 -16.52 10.06
N SER A 126 22.34 -17.47 10.89
CA SER A 126 23.63 -18.14 10.74
C SER A 126 23.62 -19.37 9.83
N GLU A 127 22.45 -19.86 9.45
CA GLU A 127 22.31 -21.05 8.63
C GLU A 127 22.22 -20.69 7.14
N GLU A 128 22.83 -21.53 6.29
CA GLU A 128 22.68 -21.36 4.85
C GLU A 128 21.26 -21.70 4.39
N GLU A 129 20.63 -20.76 3.71
CA GLU A 129 19.31 -20.96 3.11
C GLU A 129 19.37 -21.69 1.78
N GLU A 130 18.33 -22.48 1.52
CA GLU A 130 18.03 -23.04 0.20
C GLU A 130 16.91 -22.26 -0.48
N LEU A 131 15.96 -21.78 0.30
CA LEU A 131 14.86 -20.93 -0.14
C LEU A 131 14.90 -19.59 0.57
N LEU A 132 14.65 -18.52 -0.18
CA LEU A 132 14.43 -17.18 0.35
C LEU A 132 13.01 -16.74 -0.01
N VAL A 133 12.20 -16.46 1.01
CA VAL A 133 10.81 -16.00 0.84
C VAL A 133 10.77 -14.51 1.15
N LEU A 134 10.44 -13.69 0.16
CA LEU A 134 10.35 -12.24 0.31
C LEU A 134 8.92 -11.77 0.15
N HIS A 135 8.49 -10.87 1.02
CA HIS A 135 7.23 -10.15 0.88
C HIS A 135 7.48 -8.75 0.32
N GLU A 136 6.55 -8.25 -0.48
CA GLU A 136 6.66 -6.94 -1.13
C GLU A 136 6.94 -5.80 -0.16
N ALA A 137 6.32 -5.80 1.02
CA ALA A 137 6.59 -4.81 2.05
C ALA A 137 8.08 -4.73 2.49
N ALA A 138 8.82 -5.84 2.37
CA ALA A 138 10.24 -5.87 2.72
C ALA A 138 11.15 -5.43 1.58
N TYR A 139 10.87 -5.85 0.34
CA TYR A 139 11.75 -5.57 -0.79
C TYR A 139 11.40 -4.27 -1.53
N SER A 140 10.16 -3.77 -1.45
CA SER A 140 9.71 -2.58 -2.18
C SER A 140 10.51 -1.33 -1.81
N ARG A 141 10.87 -1.19 -0.53
CA ARG A 141 11.73 -0.08 -0.04
C ARG A 141 13.11 -0.03 -0.70
N TYR A 142 13.59 -1.15 -1.23
CA TYR A 142 14.87 -1.23 -1.93
C TYR A 142 14.72 -1.12 -3.45
N TRP A 143 13.50 -1.16 -3.99
CA TRP A 143 13.26 -1.22 -5.43
C TRP A 143 12.54 0.01 -5.97
N ARG A 144 11.22 0.07 -5.78
CA ARG A 144 10.37 1.20 -6.14
C ARG A 144 9.39 1.38 -5.02
N SER A 145 9.34 2.59 -4.48
CA SER A 145 8.51 2.95 -3.34
C SER A 145 7.95 4.35 -3.53
N PHE A 146 7.07 4.78 -2.62
CA PHE A 146 6.58 6.15 -2.59
C PHE A 146 7.69 7.22 -2.53
N THR A 147 8.84 6.93 -1.89
CA THR A 147 9.95 7.89 -1.78
C THR A 147 10.85 7.90 -3.02
N THR A 148 10.87 6.80 -3.78
CA THR A 148 11.67 6.65 -5.02
C THR A 148 10.84 5.97 -6.12
N PRO A 149 9.83 6.67 -6.65
CA PRO A 149 8.82 6.04 -7.53
C PRO A 149 9.33 5.71 -8.94
N PHE A 150 10.32 6.46 -9.43
CA PHE A 150 10.76 6.41 -10.84
C PHE A 150 12.16 5.82 -11.03
N ARG A 151 12.85 5.43 -9.95
CA ARG A 151 14.19 4.86 -10.01
C ARG A 151 14.45 3.96 -8.81
N ILE A 152 15.49 3.13 -8.92
CA ILE A 152 16.00 2.36 -7.80
C ILE A 152 16.65 3.33 -6.80
N PRO A 153 16.32 3.25 -5.50
CA PRO A 153 16.91 4.11 -4.48
C PRO A 153 18.40 3.81 -4.30
N GLN A 154 19.17 4.86 -3.98
CA GLN A 154 20.54 4.69 -3.52
C GLN A 154 20.52 4.03 -2.14
N CYS A 155 21.20 2.88 -2.02
CA CYS A 155 21.31 2.17 -0.76
C CYS A 155 21.91 3.09 0.31
N CYS A 156 21.25 3.15 1.46
CA CYS A 156 21.64 3.89 2.67
C CYS A 156 21.65 5.42 2.56
N GLY A 157 21.51 5.99 1.36
CA GLY A 157 21.21 7.42 1.17
C GLY A 157 19.71 7.72 1.19
N GLU A 158 18.89 6.80 0.67
CA GLU A 158 17.45 7.03 0.43
C GLU A 158 16.56 5.96 1.06
N VAL A 159 17.16 4.96 1.69
CA VAL A 159 16.47 3.86 2.35
C VAL A 159 16.68 3.95 3.86
N TYR A 160 15.58 4.16 4.59
CA TYR A 160 15.59 4.19 6.04
C TYR A 160 15.91 2.81 6.64
N HIS A 161 16.74 2.78 7.69
CA HIS A 161 17.30 1.55 8.30
C HIS A 161 17.90 0.59 7.27
N CYS A 162 18.92 1.07 6.55
CA CYS A 162 19.62 0.33 5.53
C CYS A 162 20.82 -0.45 6.08
N GLY A 163 20.92 -1.73 5.74
CA GLY A 163 22.20 -2.44 5.63
C GLY A 163 22.61 -2.43 4.15
N GLU A 164 23.77 -1.87 3.82
CA GLU A 164 24.16 -1.60 2.43
C GLU A 164 24.23 -2.87 1.59
N GLN A 165 24.88 -3.91 2.12
CA GLN A 165 25.00 -5.22 1.46
C GLN A 165 23.63 -5.89 1.26
N ASP A 166 22.76 -5.84 2.26
CA ASP A 166 21.40 -6.40 2.16
C ASP A 166 20.55 -5.64 1.13
N CYS A 167 20.68 -4.31 1.08
CA CYS A 167 19.97 -3.48 0.12
C CYS A 167 20.37 -3.84 -1.32
N GLN A 168 21.67 -3.88 -1.62
CA GLN A 168 22.18 -4.23 -2.95
C GLN A 168 21.81 -5.67 -3.32
N LYS A 169 21.96 -6.61 -2.39
CA LYS A 169 21.57 -8.01 -2.58
C LYS A 169 20.10 -8.13 -2.97
N ILE A 170 19.20 -7.46 -2.23
CA ILE A 170 17.75 -7.51 -2.53
C ILE A 170 17.44 -6.80 -3.85
N GLN A 171 18.09 -5.68 -4.16
CA GLN A 171 17.96 -5.02 -5.46
C GLN A 171 18.31 -5.96 -6.62
N ASP A 172 19.43 -6.66 -6.53
CA ASP A 172 19.87 -7.61 -7.56
C ASP A 172 18.94 -8.82 -7.66
N ILE A 173 18.44 -9.33 -6.53
CA ILE A 173 17.49 -10.44 -6.49
C ILE A 173 16.18 -10.04 -7.18
N VAL A 174 15.60 -8.90 -6.81
CA VAL A 174 14.32 -8.42 -7.38
C VAL A 174 14.48 -8.00 -8.84
N ALA A 175 15.65 -7.53 -9.24
CA ALA A 175 16.01 -7.27 -10.64
C ALA A 175 16.20 -8.54 -11.48
N GLY A 176 16.30 -9.72 -10.85
CA GLY A 176 16.66 -10.97 -11.52
C GLY A 176 18.12 -11.01 -11.99
N LYS A 177 19.00 -10.22 -11.38
CA LYS A 177 20.43 -10.11 -11.71
C LYS A 177 21.34 -10.86 -10.74
N HIS A 178 20.83 -11.23 -9.56
CA HIS A 178 21.65 -11.92 -8.57
C HIS A 178 22.01 -13.33 -9.06
N PRO A 179 23.31 -13.69 -9.16
CA PRO A 179 23.73 -14.95 -9.77
C PRO A 179 23.22 -16.19 -9.00
N ASN A 180 23.15 -16.09 -7.68
CA ASN A 180 22.86 -17.24 -6.83
C ASN A 180 21.37 -17.44 -6.49
N TYR A 181 20.44 -16.66 -7.06
CA TYR A 181 19.01 -16.83 -6.79
C TYR A 181 18.20 -16.87 -8.08
N ARG A 182 17.24 -17.78 -8.11
CA ARG A 182 16.25 -17.90 -9.19
C ARG A 182 14.85 -17.82 -8.59
N LEU A 183 13.96 -17.08 -9.26
CA LEU A 183 12.56 -17.05 -8.87
C LEU A 183 11.92 -18.43 -9.13
N LEU A 184 11.50 -19.09 -8.06
CA LEU A 184 10.81 -20.38 -8.12
C LEU A 184 9.31 -20.17 -8.29
N LYS A 185 8.71 -19.29 -7.46
CA LYS A 185 7.28 -19.00 -7.49
C LYS A 185 7.01 -17.55 -7.10
N ARG A 186 5.96 -16.97 -7.67
CA ARG A 186 5.45 -15.64 -7.31
C ARG A 186 3.93 -15.70 -7.10
N PHE A 187 3.49 -15.29 -5.92
CA PHE A 187 2.08 -15.09 -5.58
C PHE A 187 1.80 -13.60 -5.65
N ARG A 188 0.78 -13.20 -6.42
CA ARG A 188 0.50 -11.78 -6.68
C ARG A 188 -0.79 -11.35 -6.01
N THR A 189 -0.80 -10.16 -5.40
CA THR A 189 -2.07 -9.53 -5.00
C THR A 189 -2.89 -9.20 -6.24
N ARG A 190 -4.22 -9.25 -6.07
CA ARG A 190 -5.20 -9.10 -7.14
C ARG A 190 -5.55 -7.62 -7.25
N GLU A 191 -5.29 -7.06 -8.43
CA GLU A 191 -5.59 -5.67 -8.74
C GLU A 191 -6.38 -5.59 -10.05
N TYR A 192 -7.61 -5.09 -9.97
CA TYR A 192 -8.54 -5.03 -11.10
C TYR A 192 -8.80 -3.60 -11.58
N PHE A 193 -8.51 -2.61 -10.74
CA PHE A 193 -8.75 -1.21 -11.03
C PHE A 193 -7.51 -0.58 -11.69
N PRO A 194 -7.66 0.18 -12.79
CA PRO A 194 -6.53 0.68 -13.57
C PRO A 194 -5.58 1.54 -12.74
N GLU A 195 -6.11 2.40 -11.88
CA GLU A 195 -5.33 3.21 -10.93
C GLU A 195 -4.55 2.35 -9.95
N ARG A 196 -5.13 1.24 -9.46
CA ARG A 196 -4.43 0.32 -8.54
C ARG A 196 -3.35 -0.48 -9.27
N ILE A 197 -3.62 -0.90 -10.51
CA ILE A 197 -2.62 -1.57 -11.36
C ILE A 197 -1.44 -0.65 -11.66
N LEU A 198 -1.72 0.60 -12.05
CA LEU A 198 -0.69 1.61 -12.31
C LEU A 198 0.09 1.92 -11.04
N PHE A 199 -0.61 2.17 -9.93
CA PHE A 199 0.01 2.41 -8.65
C PHE A 199 0.94 1.26 -8.27
N LYS A 200 0.47 0.01 -8.30
CA LYS A 200 1.28 -1.17 -8.02
C LYS A 200 2.53 -1.28 -8.88
N ARG A 201 2.39 -0.97 -10.17
CA ARG A 201 3.51 -1.02 -11.13
C ARG A 201 4.62 0.00 -10.85
N TYR A 202 4.26 1.19 -10.36
CA TYR A 202 5.21 2.29 -10.18
C TYR A 202 5.64 2.49 -8.73
N LEU A 203 4.75 2.23 -7.77
CA LEU A 203 4.89 2.61 -6.36
C LEU A 203 4.87 1.42 -5.40
N GLY A 204 4.59 0.20 -5.90
CA GLY A 204 4.36 -0.99 -5.07
C GLY A 204 2.94 -1.03 -4.50
N ASN A 205 2.67 -1.85 -3.48
CA ASN A 205 1.32 -1.93 -2.91
C ASN A 205 0.94 -0.76 -2.01
N TYR A 206 -0.37 -0.46 -1.99
CA TYR A 206 -0.98 0.51 -1.10
C TYR A 206 -0.91 0.06 0.37
N GLU A 207 -1.15 -1.23 0.60
CA GLU A 207 -1.26 -1.80 1.93
C GLU A 207 0.11 -2.30 2.43
N THR A 208 0.58 -1.78 3.56
CA THR A 208 1.91 -2.12 4.11
C THR A 208 2.07 -3.60 4.47
N PHE A 209 0.97 -4.33 4.71
CA PHE A 209 0.99 -5.74 5.13
C PHE A 209 0.40 -6.71 4.10
N LEU A 210 -0.03 -6.22 2.93
CA LEU A 210 -0.52 -7.06 1.85
C LEU A 210 0.37 -6.85 0.62
N GLY A 211 0.96 -7.94 0.14
CA GLY A 211 2.10 -7.91 -0.74
C GLY A 211 2.12 -9.04 -1.73
N ASP A 212 2.80 -8.86 -2.84
CA ASP A 212 3.32 -10.01 -3.57
C ASP A 212 4.27 -10.81 -2.66
N VAL A 213 4.24 -12.13 -2.78
CA VAL A 213 5.22 -13.03 -2.15
C VAL A 213 6.06 -13.68 -3.23
N LEU A 214 7.38 -13.56 -3.09
CA LEU A 214 8.37 -14.18 -3.95
C LEU A 214 9.02 -15.34 -3.19
N ILE A 215 9.00 -16.52 -3.78
CA ILE A 215 9.79 -17.67 -3.31
C ILE A 215 10.95 -17.85 -4.29
N LEU A 216 12.15 -17.71 -3.76
CA LEU A 216 13.40 -17.75 -4.51
C LEU A 216 14.18 -18.98 -4.08
N GLU A 217 14.75 -19.67 -5.05
CA GLU A 217 15.63 -20.80 -4.82
C GLU A 217 17.09 -20.35 -4.99
N LYS A 218 17.94 -20.79 -4.06
CA LYS A 218 19.39 -20.58 -4.17
C LYS A 218 19.97 -21.58 -5.18
N VAL A 219 20.48 -21.08 -6.30
CA VAL A 219 21.19 -21.85 -7.34
C VAL A 219 22.66 -21.59 -7.12
N ARG A 220 23.45 -22.63 -6.87
CA ARG A 220 24.87 -22.51 -6.49
C ARG A 220 25.71 -21.80 -7.54
#